data_AF-A0A960I4Y5-F1
#
_entry.id   AF-A0A960I4Y5-F1
#
_cell.length_a   1.000
_cell.length_b   1.000
_cell.length_c   1.000
_cell.angle_alpha   90.00
_cell.angle_beta   90.00
_cell.angle_gamma   90.00
#
_symmetry.space_group_name_H-M   'P 1'
#
loop_
_entity.id
_entity.type
_entity.pdbx_description
1 polymer ?
#
loop_
_entity_poly.entity_id
_entity_poly.type
_entity_poly.pdbx_seq_one_letter_code
_entity_poly.pdbx_strand_id
1 'polypeptide(L)'
;MPDDADQFLVGVSLPDALRAQEFLTAATHLSVSGSLRLRDAVIVVKDANGHTSVKETIDPQPGQAALSSAMWTGLLGLIFGGPVGWLVGGAVGAGVGAVTAKVVDIGIPDEWVAWFREAGQPGTTTVVLLLEDLDIGALANEMTRFPFARLVHTTLPEDAMRRLEAALGGA
;
A
#
# COMPACT_ATOMS: atom_id res chain seq x y z
N MET A 1 -17.94 14.50 5.56
CA MET A 1 -16.68 13.89 6.00
C MET A 1 -16.90 12.39 5.92
N PRO A 2 -16.27 11.63 5.01
CA PRO A 2 -16.14 10.19 5.22
C PRO A 2 -14.96 10.01 6.20
N ASP A 3 -15.26 9.66 7.44
CA ASP A 3 -15.14 8.29 7.98
C ASP A 3 -13.68 8.00 8.39
N ASP A 4 -13.29 8.46 9.58
CA ASP A 4 -12.22 7.83 10.37
C ASP A 4 -12.73 6.45 10.81
N ALA A 5 -12.86 5.51 9.87
CA ALA A 5 -12.93 4.11 10.23
C ALA A 5 -11.59 3.74 10.88
N ASP A 6 -11.62 3.03 12.00
CA ASP A 6 -10.39 2.63 12.70
C ASP A 6 -9.48 1.86 11.73
N GLN A 7 -8.37 2.48 11.36
CA GLN A 7 -7.35 1.91 10.50
C GLN A 7 -6.37 1.10 11.33
N PHE A 8 -6.14 -0.14 10.91
CA PHE A 8 -5.24 -1.06 11.56
C PHE A 8 -4.05 -1.37 10.66
N LEU A 9 -2.85 -1.16 11.20
CA LEU A 9 -1.61 -1.55 10.57
C LEU A 9 -1.24 -2.96 11.06
N VAL A 10 -0.90 -3.85 10.14
CA VAL A 10 -0.45 -5.21 10.45
C VAL A 10 0.78 -5.51 9.62
N GLY A 11 1.93 -5.67 10.28
CA GLY A 11 3.20 -6.03 9.67
C GLY A 11 3.56 -7.47 9.97
N VAL A 12 3.72 -8.30 8.94
CA VAL A 12 4.00 -9.73 9.04
C VAL A 12 5.30 -10.04 8.32
N SER A 13 6.27 -10.65 9.01
CA SER A 13 7.53 -11.12 8.43
C SER A 13 7.38 -12.56 7.95
N LEU A 14 7.92 -12.82 6.75
CA LEU A 14 7.90 -14.09 6.04
C LEU A 14 9.31 -14.43 5.56
N PRO A 15 9.61 -15.72 5.32
CA PRO A 15 10.97 -16.16 4.99
C PRO A 15 11.46 -15.66 3.64
N ASP A 16 10.57 -15.43 2.68
CA ASP A 16 10.94 -15.04 1.32
C ASP A 16 9.81 -14.28 0.60
N ALA A 17 10.14 -13.73 -0.57
CA ALA A 17 9.23 -12.94 -1.37
C ALA A 17 8.06 -13.73 -1.96
N LEU A 18 8.22 -15.04 -2.19
CA LEU A 18 7.13 -15.89 -2.69
C LEU A 18 6.07 -16.06 -1.60
N ARG A 19 6.49 -16.40 -0.38
CA ARG A 19 5.58 -16.49 0.77
C ARG A 19 4.88 -15.17 1.06
N ALA A 20 5.60 -14.06 0.94
CA ALA A 20 5.02 -12.72 1.07
C ALA A 20 3.91 -12.45 0.03
N GLN A 21 4.12 -12.86 -1.22
CA GLN A 21 3.10 -12.74 -2.27
C GLN A 21 1.89 -13.67 -2.03
N GLU A 22 2.13 -14.89 -1.57
CA GLU A 22 1.06 -15.82 -1.17
C GLU A 22 0.21 -15.21 -0.04
N PHE A 23 0.86 -14.66 0.98
CA PHE A 23 0.19 -14.00 2.11
C PHE A 23 -0.62 -12.79 1.67
N LEU A 24 -0.05 -11.94 0.82
CA LEU A 24 -0.78 -10.80 0.28
C LEU A 24 -1.97 -11.24 -0.58
N THR A 25 -1.82 -12.29 -1.38
CA THR A 25 -2.93 -12.84 -2.18
C THR A 25 -4.06 -13.32 -1.29
N ALA A 26 -3.74 -13.98 -0.18
CA ALA A 26 -4.70 -14.39 0.82
C ALA A 26 -5.42 -13.20 1.49
N ALA A 27 -4.68 -12.15 1.89
CA ALA A 27 -5.26 -10.92 2.42
C ALA A 27 -6.19 -10.23 1.41
N THR A 28 -5.79 -10.16 0.14
CA THR A 28 -6.62 -9.64 -0.95
C THR A 28 -7.88 -10.47 -1.12
N HIS A 29 -7.80 -11.80 -1.02
CA HIS A 29 -8.97 -12.67 -1.08
C HIS A 29 -9.94 -12.41 0.09
N LEU A 30 -9.42 -12.23 1.31
CA LEU A 30 -10.25 -11.82 2.45
C LEU A 30 -10.95 -10.49 2.16
N SER A 31 -10.24 -9.53 1.55
CA SER A 31 -10.84 -8.25 1.16
C SER A 31 -11.96 -8.41 0.14
N VAL A 32 -11.76 -9.22 -0.91
CA VAL A 32 -12.76 -9.50 -1.93
C VAL A 32 -13.98 -10.23 -1.35
N SER A 33 -13.77 -11.11 -0.37
CA SER A 33 -14.85 -11.82 0.32
C SER A 33 -15.66 -10.96 1.29
N GLY A 34 -15.23 -9.72 1.55
CA GLY A 34 -15.86 -8.80 2.50
C GLY A 34 -15.50 -9.07 3.96
N SER A 35 -14.49 -9.90 4.24
CA SER A 35 -14.03 -10.17 5.61
C SER A 35 -13.17 -9.03 6.19
N LEU A 36 -12.62 -8.16 5.33
CA LEU A 36 -11.88 -6.96 5.70
C LEU A 36 -11.88 -5.97 4.52
N ARG A 37 -11.45 -4.74 4.75
CA ARG A 37 -11.10 -3.78 3.70
C ARG A 37 -9.59 -3.57 3.70
N LEU A 38 -8.93 -3.98 2.61
CA LEU A 38 -7.51 -3.76 2.41
C LEU A 38 -7.30 -2.41 1.71
N ARG A 39 -6.81 -1.41 2.46
CA ARG A 39 -6.61 -0.03 1.98
C ARG A 39 -5.32 0.11 1.18
N ASP A 40 -4.24 -0.46 1.72
CA ASP A 40 -2.91 -0.38 1.14
C ASP A 40 -2.08 -1.59 1.59
N ALA A 41 -1.08 -1.96 0.79
CA ALA A 41 -0.13 -3.00 1.12
C ALA A 41 1.25 -2.74 0.52
N VAL A 42 2.27 -2.92 1.35
CA VAL A 42 3.67 -2.76 0.99
C VAL A 42 4.45 -4.02 1.33
N ILE A 43 5.32 -4.45 0.41
CA ILE A 43 6.27 -5.55 0.64
C ILE A 43 7.67 -4.96 0.80
N VAL A 44 8.27 -5.18 1.96
CA VAL A 44 9.64 -4.78 2.28
C VAL A 44 10.53 -6.02 2.27
N VAL A 45 11.40 -6.13 1.27
CA VAL A 45 12.38 -7.21 1.15
C VAL A 45 13.70 -6.75 1.74
N LYS A 46 14.28 -7.52 2.65
CA LYS A 46 15.65 -7.29 3.14
C LYS A 46 16.54 -8.45 2.75
N ASP A 47 17.52 -8.19 1.91
CA ASP A 47 18.46 -9.22 1.49
C ASP A 47 19.37 -9.67 2.65
N ALA A 48 20.14 -10.74 2.44
CA ALA A 48 21.08 -11.25 3.45
C ALA A 48 22.24 -10.29 3.75
N ASN A 49 22.52 -9.33 2.86
CA ASN A 49 23.55 -8.30 3.03
C ASN A 49 23.01 -7.06 3.76
N GLY A 50 21.72 -7.01 4.07
CA GLY A 50 21.05 -5.90 4.74
C GLY A 50 20.49 -4.83 3.81
N HIS A 51 20.59 -4.96 2.48
CA HIS A 51 19.95 -4.04 1.55
C HIS A 51 18.44 -4.24 1.55
N THR A 52 17.70 -3.13 1.56
CA THR A 52 16.24 -3.14 1.57
C THR A 52 15.67 -2.68 0.24
N SER A 53 14.69 -3.40 -0.28
CA SER A 53 13.87 -2.98 -1.41
C SER A 53 12.41 -2.95 -0.98
N VAL A 54 11.65 -1.98 -1.48
CA VAL A 54 10.23 -1.83 -1.18
C VAL A 54 9.41 -1.90 -2.45
N LYS A 55 8.34 -2.66 -2.40
CA LYS A 55 7.35 -2.79 -3.45
C LYS A 55 5.97 -2.45 -2.89
N GLU A 56 5.46 -1.29 -3.26
CA GLU A 56 4.04 -0.99 -3.13
C GLU A 56 3.25 -1.96 -4.01
N THR A 57 2.23 -2.59 -3.45
CA THR A 57 1.54 -3.71 -4.11
C THR A 57 0.06 -3.45 -4.34
N ILE A 58 -0.47 -2.41 -3.72
CA ILE A 58 -1.77 -1.85 -4.05
C ILE A 58 -1.47 -0.47 -4.58
N ASP A 59 -1.64 -0.26 -5.88
CA ASP A 59 -1.70 1.10 -6.40
C ASP A 59 -2.85 1.79 -5.64
N PRO A 60 -2.61 2.83 -4.82
CA PRO A 60 -3.69 3.73 -4.47
C PRO A 60 -4.16 4.28 -5.81
N GLN A 61 -5.36 3.87 -6.27
CA GLN A 61 -5.93 4.07 -7.61
C GLN A 61 -4.94 4.70 -8.60
N PRO A 62 -4.41 4.00 -9.62
CA PRO A 62 -3.40 4.55 -10.52
C PRO A 62 -3.80 5.98 -10.85
N GLY A 63 -3.14 6.94 -10.19
CA GLY A 63 -3.71 8.27 -9.99
C GLY A 63 -3.91 8.82 -11.36
N GLN A 64 -5.17 8.81 -11.82
CA GLN A 64 -5.68 9.17 -13.14
C GLN A 64 -4.56 9.31 -14.15
N ALA A 65 -4.31 8.34 -15.05
CA ALA A 65 -3.38 8.48 -16.18
C ALA A 65 -3.10 9.96 -16.47
N ALA A 66 -2.01 10.50 -15.91
CA ALA A 66 -1.94 11.93 -15.60
C ALA A 66 -1.77 12.68 -16.90
N LEU A 67 -2.88 12.88 -17.61
CA LEU A 67 -2.97 13.83 -18.69
C LEU A 67 -2.84 15.16 -17.98
N SER A 68 -1.59 15.64 -17.95
CA SER A 68 -1.27 16.98 -17.51
C SER A 68 -2.32 17.94 -18.07
N SER A 69 -2.72 18.94 -17.30
CA SER A 69 -3.58 20.01 -17.82
C SER A 69 -3.02 20.55 -19.14
N ALA A 70 -1.68 20.59 -19.28
CA ALA A 70 -0.96 20.89 -20.52
C ALA A 70 -1.31 19.98 -21.72
N MET A 71 -1.54 18.68 -21.52
CA MET A 71 -2.00 17.78 -22.60
C MET A 71 -3.40 18.16 -23.10
N TRP A 72 -4.36 18.39 -22.20
CA TRP A 72 -5.73 18.74 -22.59
C TRP A 72 -5.85 20.18 -23.11
N THR A 73 -5.13 21.15 -22.53
CA THR A 73 -5.10 22.53 -23.03
C THR A 73 -4.33 22.65 -24.33
N GLY A 74 -3.26 21.88 -24.51
CA GLY A 74 -2.56 21.75 -25.79
C GLY A 74 -3.49 21.21 -26.88
N LEU A 75 -4.29 20.17 -26.57
CA LEU A 75 -5.26 19.62 -27.50
C LEU A 75 -6.34 20.65 -27.88
N LEU A 76 -6.88 21.40 -26.90
CA LEU A 76 -7.83 22.49 -27.18
C LEU A 76 -7.19 23.61 -28.03
N GLY A 77 -5.96 24.00 -27.74
CA GLY A 77 -5.23 25.00 -28.53
C GLY A 77 -4.98 24.56 -29.97
N LEU A 78 -4.74 23.27 -30.19
CA LEU A 78 -4.58 22.69 -31.52
C LEU A 78 -5.91 22.68 -32.31
N ILE A 79 -7.02 22.34 -31.65
CA ILE A 79 -8.35 22.25 -32.27
C ILE A 79 -8.84 23.61 -32.75
N PHE A 80 -8.67 24.67 -31.94
CA PHE A 80 -9.21 26.00 -32.27
C PHE A 80 -8.19 26.94 -32.95
N GLY A 81 -6.88 26.69 -32.81
CA GLY A 81 -5.83 27.59 -33.29
C GLY A 81 -4.74 26.95 -34.14
N GLY A 82 -4.86 25.66 -34.47
CA GLY A 82 -3.85 24.93 -35.26
C GLY A 82 -2.47 24.87 -34.60
N PRO A 83 -1.38 24.71 -35.37
CA PRO A 83 -0.02 24.54 -34.82
C PRO A 83 0.47 25.72 -33.96
N VAL A 84 0.01 26.94 -34.25
CA VAL A 84 0.36 28.14 -33.49
C VAL A 84 -0.39 28.19 -32.15
N GLY A 85 -1.66 27.78 -32.14
CA GLY A 85 -2.45 27.66 -30.91
C GLY A 85 -1.91 26.61 -29.94
N TRP A 86 -1.33 25.52 -30.45
CA TRP A 86 -0.66 24.51 -29.63
C TRP A 86 0.58 25.04 -28.90
N LEU A 87 1.44 25.82 -29.58
CA LEU A 87 2.64 26.39 -28.98
C LEU A 87 2.32 27.38 -27.86
N VAL A 88 1.28 28.21 -28.04
CA VAL A 88 0.84 29.17 -27.02
C VAL A 88 0.11 28.46 -25.87
N GLY A 89 -0.76 27.50 -26.16
CA GLY A 89 -1.50 26.72 -25.15
C GLY A 89 -0.60 25.82 -24.30
N GLY A 90 0.44 25.24 -24.91
CA GLY A 90 1.46 24.44 -24.21
C GLY A 90 2.39 25.29 -23.33
N ALA A 91 2.79 26.48 -23.81
CA ALA A 91 3.67 27.38 -23.04
C ALA A 91 2.96 27.98 -21.82
N VAL A 92 1.67 28.31 -21.92
CA VAL A 92 0.87 28.81 -20.78
C VAL A 92 0.51 27.68 -19.81
N GLY A 93 0.26 26.47 -20.32
CA GLY A 93 -0.03 25.28 -19.49
C GLY A 93 1.15 24.78 -18.65
N ALA A 94 2.39 25.04 -19.07
CA ALA A 94 3.59 24.63 -18.34
C ALA A 94 3.94 25.55 -17.15
N GLY A 95 3.40 26.77 -17.10
CA GLY A 95 3.75 27.78 -16.08
C GLY A 95 2.94 27.72 -14.78
N VAL A 96 1.79 27.04 -14.77
CA VAL A 96 0.90 26.89 -13.60
C VAL A 96 0.69 25.40 -13.32
N GLY A 97 1.78 24.65 -13.22
CA GLY A 97 1.75 23.18 -13.22
C GLY A 97 2.22 22.49 -11.94
N ALA A 98 2.55 23.24 -10.88
CA ALA A 98 3.15 22.67 -9.67
C ALA A 98 2.56 23.23 -8.37
N VAL A 99 1.27 23.63 -8.37
CA VAL A 99 0.57 23.79 -7.10
C VAL A 99 0.33 22.39 -6.58
N THR A 100 1.28 21.96 -5.76
CA THR A 100 1.29 20.84 -4.83
C THR A 100 -0.10 20.21 -4.71
N ALA A 101 -0.32 19.12 -5.46
CA ALA A 101 -1.24 18.11 -4.98
C ALA A 101 -0.61 17.62 -3.69
N LYS A 102 -1.01 18.21 -2.57
CA LYS A 102 -0.87 17.56 -1.28
C LYS A 102 -1.82 16.38 -1.38
N VAL A 103 -1.32 15.30 -1.98
CA VAL A 103 -1.95 14.00 -1.92
C VAL A 103 -2.13 13.78 -0.42
N VAL A 104 -3.37 13.70 0.01
CA VAL A 104 -3.64 13.13 1.31
C VAL A 104 -3.21 11.69 1.11
N ASP A 105 -2.09 11.29 1.70
CA ASP A 105 -1.65 9.90 1.67
C ASP A 105 -2.70 9.09 2.44
N ILE A 106 -3.61 8.46 1.71
CA ILE A 106 -4.63 7.52 2.24
C ILE A 106 -4.01 6.11 2.26
N GLY A 107 -2.72 6.02 2.56
CA GLY A 107 -1.90 4.81 2.48
C GLY A 107 -1.02 4.64 3.72
N ILE A 108 -0.12 3.66 3.69
CA ILE A 108 0.82 3.42 4.79
C ILE A 108 1.79 4.62 4.86
N PRO A 109 1.88 5.34 6.00
CA PRO A 109 2.78 6.48 6.12
C PRO A 109 4.26 6.11 5.91
N ASP A 110 5.02 7.02 5.29
CA ASP A 110 6.45 6.82 4.97
C ASP A 110 7.29 6.43 6.21
N GLU A 111 6.95 6.96 7.39
CA GLU A 111 7.65 6.63 8.63
C GLU A 111 7.48 5.15 9.02
N TRP A 112 6.32 4.55 8.74
CA TRP A 112 6.09 3.13 8.98
C TRP A 112 6.86 2.28 7.97
N VAL A 113 6.87 2.66 6.70
CA VAL A 113 7.67 1.99 5.68
C VAL A 113 9.16 2.00 6.05
N ALA A 114 9.67 3.17 6.49
CA ALA A 114 11.05 3.30 6.98
C ALA A 114 11.31 2.42 8.21
N TRP A 115 10.40 2.43 9.19
CA TRP A 115 10.51 1.60 10.38
C TRP A 115 10.58 0.09 10.04
N PHE A 116 9.75 -0.39 9.10
CA PHE A 116 9.78 -1.80 8.69
C PHE A 116 11.05 -2.18 7.90
N ARG A 117 11.65 -1.26 7.13
CA ARG A 117 12.97 -1.48 6.50
C ARG A 117 14.06 -1.72 7.55
N GLU A 118 14.01 -0.96 8.63
CA GLU A 118 14.98 -1.06 9.72
C GLU A 118 14.73 -2.30 10.59
N ALA A 119 13.49 -2.51 11.02
CA ALA A 119 13.07 -3.61 11.90
C ALA A 119 13.16 -4.99 11.25
N GLY A 120 13.04 -5.07 9.92
CA GLY A 120 13.17 -6.32 9.17
C GLY A 120 14.51 -7.01 9.41
N GLN A 121 14.48 -8.33 9.57
CA GLN A 121 15.70 -9.14 9.72
C GLN A 121 16.32 -9.40 8.34
N PRO A 122 17.66 -9.42 8.21
CA PRO A 122 18.31 -9.82 6.96
C PRO A 122 17.82 -11.18 6.46
N GLY A 123 17.57 -11.29 5.16
CA GLY A 123 17.06 -12.50 4.52
C GLY A 123 15.57 -12.76 4.77
N THR A 124 14.79 -11.76 5.17
CA THR A 124 13.33 -11.88 5.35
C THR A 124 12.57 -10.88 4.48
N THR A 125 11.29 -11.15 4.27
CA THR A 125 10.37 -10.26 3.57
C THR A 125 9.20 -9.91 4.47
N THR A 126 8.92 -8.64 4.67
CA THR A 126 7.81 -8.16 5.50
C THR A 126 6.69 -7.64 4.63
N VAL A 127 5.47 -8.14 4.83
CA VAL A 127 4.25 -7.60 4.25
C VAL A 127 3.60 -6.69 5.28
N VAL A 128 3.35 -5.45 4.91
CA VAL A 128 2.68 -4.43 5.72
C VAL A 128 1.32 -4.20 5.10
N LEU A 129 0.26 -4.38 5.88
CA LEU A 129 -1.13 -4.20 5.45
C LEU A 129 -1.76 -3.05 6.23
N LEU A 130 -2.46 -2.17 5.53
CA LEU A 130 -3.37 -1.19 6.11
C LEU A 130 -4.80 -1.68 5.93
N LEU A 131 -5.48 -1.96 7.03
CA LEU A 131 -6.76 -2.66 7.09
C LEU A 131 -7.84 -1.78 7.72
N GLU A 132 -9.07 -1.94 7.28
CA GLU A 132 -10.27 -1.39 7.92
C GLU A 132 -11.40 -2.44 7.89
N ASP A 133 -12.50 -2.20 8.62
CA ASP A 133 -13.67 -3.10 8.69
C ASP A 133 -13.28 -4.58 8.90
N LEU A 134 -12.31 -4.82 9.78
CA LEU A 134 -11.59 -6.08 9.88
C LEU A 134 -12.31 -7.13 10.75
N ASP A 135 -12.61 -8.29 10.17
CA ASP A 135 -12.92 -9.51 10.90
C ASP A 135 -11.62 -10.20 11.37
N ILE A 136 -11.31 -10.03 12.65
CA ILE A 136 -10.13 -10.63 13.30
C ILE A 136 -10.16 -12.15 13.25
N GLY A 137 -11.33 -12.77 13.33
CA GLY A 137 -11.46 -14.23 13.26
C GLY A 137 -11.09 -14.77 11.89
N ALA A 138 -11.57 -14.11 10.83
CA ALA A 138 -11.22 -14.46 9.46
C ALA A 138 -9.72 -14.29 9.19
N LEU A 139 -9.13 -13.16 9.62
CA LEU A 139 -7.69 -12.93 9.48
C LEU A 139 -6.86 -13.91 10.31
N ALA A 140 -7.23 -14.18 11.56
CA ALA A 140 -6.55 -15.16 12.39
C ALA A 140 -6.58 -16.56 11.75
N ASN A 141 -7.75 -17.00 11.28
CA ASN A 141 -7.89 -18.29 10.62
C ASN A 141 -7.01 -18.37 9.36
N GLU A 142 -6.97 -17.29 8.58
CA GLU A 142 -6.11 -17.17 7.41
C GLU A 142 -4.62 -17.29 7.77
N MET A 143 -4.19 -16.64 8.86
CA MET A 143 -2.80 -16.65 9.34
C MET A 143 -2.32 -18.05 9.74
N THR A 144 -3.22 -18.96 10.13
CA THR A 144 -2.84 -20.37 10.45
C THR A 144 -2.25 -21.11 9.23
N ARG A 145 -2.56 -20.67 8.01
CA ARG A 145 -2.00 -21.25 6.78
C ARG A 145 -0.53 -20.89 6.57
N PHE A 146 -0.01 -19.94 7.34
CA PHE A 146 1.35 -19.42 7.24
C PHE A 146 2.11 -19.63 8.57
N PRO A 147 2.43 -20.88 8.97
CA PRO A 147 3.06 -21.17 10.26
C PRO A 147 4.48 -20.60 10.42
N PHE A 148 5.11 -20.19 9.30
CA PHE A 148 6.40 -19.52 9.27
C PHE A 148 6.31 -17.99 9.38
N ALA A 149 5.09 -17.44 9.34
CA ALA A 149 4.89 -16.01 9.43
C ALA A 149 5.01 -15.54 10.89
N ARG A 150 5.55 -14.34 11.08
CA ARG A 150 5.71 -13.72 12.40
C ARG A 150 5.12 -12.32 12.41
N LEU A 151 4.31 -12.01 13.40
CA LEU A 151 3.85 -10.65 13.61
C LEU A 151 5.05 -9.77 14.03
N VAL A 152 5.34 -8.74 13.25
CA VAL A 152 6.41 -7.77 13.52
C VAL A 152 5.85 -6.59 14.30
N HIS A 153 4.69 -6.09 13.87
CA HIS A 153 4.03 -4.95 14.49
C HIS A 153 2.53 -4.96 14.18
N THR A 154 1.71 -4.44 15.09
CA THR A 154 0.32 -4.12 14.80
C THR A 154 -0.21 -2.98 15.66
N THR A 155 -1.16 -2.22 15.13
CA THR A 155 -1.96 -1.23 15.88
C THR A 155 -3.30 -1.80 16.35
N LEU A 156 -3.53 -3.10 16.18
CA LEU A 156 -4.74 -3.76 16.66
C LEU A 156 -4.86 -3.71 18.19
N PRO A 157 -6.09 -3.70 18.72
CA PRO A 157 -6.34 -3.89 20.15
C PRO A 157 -5.66 -5.17 20.67
N GLU A 158 -5.26 -5.15 21.95
CA GLU A 158 -4.43 -6.21 22.55
C GLU A 158 -5.09 -7.60 22.48
N ASP A 159 -6.42 -7.69 22.60
CA ASP A 159 -7.16 -8.93 22.45
C ASP A 159 -7.13 -9.47 21.01
N ALA A 160 -7.23 -8.59 20.02
CA ALA A 160 -7.08 -8.95 18.62
C ALA A 160 -5.64 -9.37 18.29
N MET A 161 -4.64 -8.64 18.77
CA MET A 161 -3.22 -8.99 18.62
C MET A 161 -2.95 -10.40 19.17
N ARG A 162 -3.39 -10.69 20.39
CA ARG A 162 -3.22 -12.02 21.01
C ARG A 162 -3.86 -13.15 20.19
N ARG A 163 -5.00 -12.88 19.53
CA ARG A 163 -5.65 -13.86 18.64
C ARG A 163 -4.80 -14.14 17.40
N LEU A 164 -4.23 -13.10 16.79
CA LEU A 164 -3.33 -13.27 15.64
C LEU A 164 -2.04 -14.00 16.04
N GLU A 165 -1.45 -13.65 17.18
CA GLU A 165 -0.26 -14.34 17.70
C GLU A 165 -0.53 -15.81 17.99
N ALA A 166 -1.68 -16.13 18.60
CA ALA A 166 -2.08 -17.52 18.84
C ALA A 166 -2.26 -18.31 17.53
N ALA A 167 -2.77 -17.66 16.47
CA ALA A 167 -2.90 -18.30 15.16
C ALA A 167 -1.55 -18.58 14.47
N LEU A 168 -0.54 -17.74 14.73
CA LEU A 168 0.83 -17.93 14.20
C LEU A 168 1.69 -18.87 15.04
N GLY A 169 1.53 -18.85 16.37
CA GLY A 169 2.33 -19.63 17.32
C GLY A 169 1.73 -20.99 17.69
N GLY A 170 0.55 -21.32 17.16
CA GLY A 170 -0.17 -22.58 17.44
C GLY A 170 0.20 -23.75 16.53
N ALA A 171 1.29 -23.68 15.77
CA ALA A 171 1.77 -24.73 14.86
C ALA A 171 3.00 -25.48 15.42
#